data_AF-A0A377V4R9-F1
#
_entry.id   AF-A0A377V4R9-F1
#
_cell.length_a   1.000
_cell.length_b   1.000
_cell.length_c   1.000
_cell.angle_alpha   90.00
_cell.angle_beta   90.00
_cell.angle_gamma   90.00
#
_symmetry.space_group_name_H-M   'P 1'
#
loop_
_entity.id
_entity.type
_entity.pdbx_description
1 polymer ?
#
loop_
_entity_poly.entity_id
_entity_poly.type
_entity_poly.pdbx_seq_one_letter_code
_entity_poly.pdbx_strand_id
1 'polypeptide(L)'
;MTGVLLGFRAIALSQYFNNRHNIHWDTAEHASEIVLKYLIQGRWDYGTCFNVNLPDVEPDSIKDIAITRQGEGNLNNIGVIVREDLRAISLRMAESGKK
;
A
#
# COMPACT_ATOMS: atom_id res chain seq x y z
N MET A 1 -5.72 -9.18 -5.78
CA MET A 1 -5.95 -10.64 -5.71
C MET A 1 -6.89 -11.18 -6.79
N THR A 2 -8.06 -10.57 -7.07
CA THR A 2 -9.04 -11.09 -8.04
C THR A 2 -8.44 -11.46 -9.40
N GLY A 3 -7.57 -10.63 -9.97
CA GLY A 3 -6.91 -10.94 -11.25
C GLY A 3 -6.12 -12.26 -11.23
N VAL A 4 -5.35 -12.50 -10.17
CA VAL A 4 -4.60 -13.75 -9.99
C VAL A 4 -5.52 -14.96 -9.88
N LEU A 5 -6.63 -14.84 -9.16
CA LEU A 5 -7.62 -15.92 -9.01
C LEU A 5 -8.30 -16.26 -10.34
N LEU A 6 -8.42 -15.30 -11.25
CA LEU A 6 -8.94 -15.49 -12.60
C LEU A 6 -7.86 -15.92 -13.62
N GLY A 7 -6.63 -16.15 -13.16
CA GLY A 7 -5.52 -16.59 -14.00
C GLY A 7 -4.78 -15.48 -14.76
N PHE A 8 -5.01 -14.23 -14.40
CA PHE A 8 -4.25 -13.09 -14.92
C PHE A 8 -3.05 -12.75 -14.04
N ARG A 9 -1.96 -12.28 -14.66
CA ARG A 9 -0.89 -11.61 -13.91
C ARG A 9 -1.46 -10.34 -13.28
N ALA A 10 -1.21 -10.13 -11.99
CA ALA A 10 -1.68 -8.92 -11.30
C ALA A 10 -0.58 -8.34 -10.41
N ILE A 11 -0.55 -7.01 -10.35
CA ILE A 11 0.39 -6.21 -9.57
C ILE A 11 -0.45 -5.16 -8.83
N ALA A 12 -0.30 -5.08 -7.52
CA ALA A 12 -0.85 -4.02 -6.70
C ALA A 12 0.22 -2.94 -6.49
N LEU A 13 -0.17 -1.68 -6.68
CA LEU A 13 0.66 -0.51 -6.46
C LEU A 13 0.03 0.33 -5.34
N SER A 14 0.83 0.86 -4.44
CA SER A 14 0.37 1.74 -3.37
C SER A 14 1.39 2.84 -3.12
N GLN A 15 0.95 4.09 -3.19
CA GLN A 15 1.77 5.24 -2.84
C GLN A 15 1.77 5.42 -1.32
N TYR A 16 2.95 5.32 -0.69
CA TYR A 16 3.12 5.76 0.68
C TYR A 16 3.04 7.29 0.73
N PHE A 17 2.43 7.84 1.78
CA PHE A 17 2.39 9.29 1.99
C PHE A 17 2.38 9.60 3.48
N ASN A 18 3.05 10.68 3.87
CA ASN A 18 2.98 11.22 5.23
C ASN A 18 1.87 12.26 5.35
N ASN A 19 1.61 13.04 4.28
CA ASN A 19 0.55 14.04 4.24
C ASN A 19 -0.48 13.71 3.15
N ARG A 20 -1.70 13.35 3.56
CA ARG A 20 -2.78 13.00 2.63
C ARG A 20 -3.22 14.15 1.72
N HIS A 21 -2.96 15.40 2.13
CA HIS A 21 -3.27 16.59 1.35
C HIS A 21 -2.15 16.99 0.38
N ASN A 22 -0.99 16.35 0.46
CA ASN A 22 0.15 16.62 -0.40
C ASN A 22 0.88 15.32 -0.74
N ILE A 23 0.32 14.58 -1.69
CA ILE A 23 0.86 13.29 -2.15
C ILE A 23 1.68 13.53 -3.42
N HIS A 24 2.91 13.02 -3.46
CA HIS A 24 3.77 13.07 -4.64
C HIS A 24 3.31 12.05 -5.70
N TRP A 25 2.25 12.40 -6.45
CA TRP A 25 1.74 11.52 -7.51
C TRP A 25 2.71 11.35 -8.68
N ASP A 26 3.55 12.35 -8.95
CA ASP A 26 4.60 12.26 -9.97
C ASP A 26 5.62 11.16 -9.62
N THR A 27 5.93 10.99 -8.33
CA THR A 27 6.76 9.89 -7.83
C THR A 27 6.08 8.55 -8.04
N ALA A 28 4.77 8.49 -7.78
CA ALA A 28 4.00 7.27 -8.02
C ALA A 28 4.05 6.88 -9.50
N GLU A 29 3.88 7.83 -10.42
CA GLU A 29 3.95 7.63 -11.87
C GLU A 29 5.34 7.15 -12.30
N HIS A 30 6.39 7.89 -11.93
CA HIS A 30 7.77 7.58 -12.32
C HIS A 30 8.24 6.22 -11.77
N ALA A 31 8.02 5.98 -10.48
CA ALA A 31 8.42 4.72 -9.83
C ALA A 31 7.64 3.52 -10.38
N SER A 32 6.34 3.70 -10.67
CA SER A 32 5.53 2.63 -11.26
C SER A 32 6.04 2.25 -12.65
N GLU A 33 6.41 3.21 -13.49
CA GLU A 33 6.96 2.93 -14.81
C GLU A 33 8.23 2.06 -14.71
N ILE A 34 9.16 2.42 -13.82
CA ILE A 34 10.41 1.68 -13.62
C ILE A 34 10.12 0.25 -13.15
N VAL A 35 9.31 0.09 -12.10
CA VAL A 35 9.02 -1.23 -11.51
C VAL A 35 8.21 -2.10 -12.50
N LEU A 36 7.19 -1.54 -13.15
CA LEU A 36 6.36 -2.29 -14.08
C LEU A 36 7.16 -2.76 -15.30
N LYS A 37 8.09 -1.97 -15.84
CA LYS A 37 8.99 -2.40 -16.92
C LYS A 37 9.76 -3.66 -16.53
N TYR A 38 10.34 -3.69 -15.33
CA TYR A 38 11.06 -4.86 -14.83
C TYR A 38 10.13 -6.06 -14.62
N LEU A 39 9.00 -5.86 -13.94
CA LEU A 39 8.10 -6.94 -13.56
C LEU A 39 7.35 -7.56 -14.75
N ILE A 40 6.97 -6.77 -15.76
CA ILE A 40 6.26 -7.26 -16.95
C ILE A 40 7.20 -8.11 -17.83
N GLN A 41 8.45 -7.66 -18.01
CA GLN A 41 9.47 -8.37 -18.77
C GLN A 41 9.94 -9.65 -18.07
N GLY A 42 9.94 -9.65 -16.73
CA GLY A 42 10.26 -10.81 -15.92
C GLY A 42 9.28 -11.97 -16.11
N ARG A 43 9.79 -13.19 -15.94
CA ARG A 43 8.98 -14.39 -15.75
C ARG A 43 8.86 -14.65 -14.26
N TRP A 44 7.65 -15.02 -13.83
CA TRP A 44 7.35 -15.38 -12.45
C TRP A 44 6.27 -16.46 -12.44
N ASP A 45 6.13 -17.17 -11.34
CA ASP A 45 5.25 -18.32 -11.23
C ASP A 45 3.77 -17.91 -11.29
N TYR A 46 2.95 -18.81 -11.87
CA TYR A 46 1.50 -18.66 -11.86
C TYR A 46 0.98 -18.60 -10.42
N GLY A 47 -0.01 -17.74 -10.17
CA GLY A 47 -0.52 -17.52 -8.81
C GLY A 47 0.23 -16.45 -8.01
N THR A 48 1.30 -15.86 -8.56
CA THR A 48 2.03 -14.78 -7.89
C THR A 48 1.32 -13.44 -8.06
N CYS A 49 1.11 -12.71 -6.96
CA CYS A 49 0.65 -11.32 -6.96
C CYS A 49 1.72 -10.43 -6.32
N PHE A 50 2.25 -9.46 -7.05
CA PHE A 50 3.21 -8.51 -6.49
C PHE A 50 2.49 -7.38 -5.78
N ASN A 51 2.99 -6.99 -4.61
CA ASN A 51 2.52 -5.83 -3.86
C ASN A 51 3.68 -4.84 -3.74
N VAL A 52 3.55 -3.69 -4.40
CA VAL A 52 4.61 -2.70 -4.52
C VAL A 52 4.19 -1.43 -3.78
N ASN A 53 5.06 -0.96 -2.90
CA ASN A 53 4.90 0.32 -2.21
C ASN A 53 5.88 1.34 -2.78
N LEU A 54 5.37 2.52 -3.12
CA LEU A 54 6.13 3.62 -3.71
C LEU A 54 6.43 4.67 -2.64
N PRO A 55 7.65 5.22 -2.59
CA PRO A 55 8.08 6.09 -1.50
C PRO A 55 7.47 7.50 -1.58
N ASP A 56 7.37 8.17 -0.43
CA ASP A 56 6.93 9.57 -0.34
C ASP A 56 8.12 10.53 -0.43
N VAL A 57 8.72 10.62 -1.60
CA VAL A 57 9.86 11.51 -1.93
C VAL A 57 9.65 12.10 -3.31
N GLU A 58 10.42 13.11 -3.70
CA GLU A 58 10.45 13.59 -5.10
C GLU A 58 10.99 12.50 -6.07
N PRO A 59 10.59 12.49 -7.36
CA PRO A 59 10.97 11.45 -8.31
C PRO A 59 12.50 11.22 -8.39
N ASP A 60 13.27 12.31 -8.43
CA ASP A 60 14.73 12.27 -8.52
C ASP A 60 15.43 11.79 -7.23
N SER A 61 14.68 11.65 -6.14
CA SER A 61 15.18 11.19 -4.85
C SER A 61 14.96 9.69 -4.61
N ILE A 62 14.36 8.98 -5.56
CA ILE A 62 14.24 7.52 -5.51
C ILE A 62 15.63 6.91 -5.61
N LYS A 63 15.94 5.98 -4.70
CA LYS A 63 17.27 5.35 -4.62
C LYS A 63 17.33 4.05 -5.40
N ASP A 64 16.60 3.04 -4.91
CA ASP A 64 16.69 1.67 -5.41
C ASP A 64 15.36 0.94 -5.26
N ILE A 65 15.26 -0.21 -5.94
CA ILE A 65 14.18 -1.18 -5.77
C ILE A 65 14.71 -2.32 -4.89
N ALA A 66 13.96 -2.69 -3.85
CA ALA A 66 14.29 -3.79 -2.97
C ALA A 66 13.19 -4.86 -2.99
N ILE A 67 13.59 -6.13 -3.11
CA ILE A 67 12.70 -7.26 -2.84
C ILE A 67 12.56 -7.39 -1.33
N THR A 68 11.33 -7.43 -0.84
CA THR A 68 11.03 -7.45 0.58
C THR A 68 10.19 -8.66 0.96
N ARG A 69 10.15 -8.97 2.27
CA ARG A 69 9.19 -9.89 2.88
C ARG A 69 8.09 -9.08 3.55
N GLN A 70 6.89 -9.65 3.64
CA GLN A 70 5.80 -9.03 4.39
C GLN A 70 6.25 -8.81 5.85
N GLY A 71 6.22 -7.55 6.29
CA GLY A 71 6.47 -7.19 7.67
C GLY A 71 5.29 -7.55 8.57
N GLU A 72 5.54 -7.65 9.87
CA GLU A 72 4.49 -7.74 10.87
C GLU A 72 3.78 -6.40 10.98
N GLY A 73 2.44 -6.41 10.93
CA GLY A 73 1.63 -5.21 11.09
C GLY A 73 1.78 -4.65 12.50
N ASN A 74 1.91 -3.33 12.60
CA ASN A 74 2.04 -2.65 13.89
C ASN A 74 0.73 -1.94 14.25
N LEU A 75 0.16 -2.27 15.43
CA LEU A 75 -1.05 -1.64 15.98
C LEU A 75 -0.77 -0.67 17.14
N ASN A 76 0.49 -0.31 17.39
CA ASN A 76 0.93 0.47 18.56
C ASN A 76 0.23 1.82 18.70
N ASN A 77 -0.29 2.38 17.60
CA ASN A 77 -1.02 3.64 17.59
C ASN A 77 -2.51 3.46 17.27
N ILE A 78 -3.10 2.28 17.45
CA ILE A 78 -4.53 2.05 17.23
C ILE A 78 -5.19 1.72 18.56
N GLY A 79 -6.00 2.65 19.06
CA GLY A 79 -6.88 2.44 20.21
C GLY A 79 -8.24 1.90 19.78
N VAL A 80 -8.96 1.29 20.72
CA VAL A 80 -10.37 0.93 20.54
C VAL A 80 -11.22 1.92 21.32
N ILE A 81 -12.04 2.69 20.62
CA ILE A 81 -13.03 3.58 21.23
C ILE A 81 -14.42 2.96 21.15
N VAL A 82 -15.24 3.24 22.17
CA VAL A 82 -16.67 2.94 22.13
C VAL A 82 -17.42 4.21 21.72
N ARG A 83 -18.34 4.07 20.78
CA ARG A 83 -19.27 5.12 20.36
C ARG A 83 -20.67 4.53 20.28
N GLU A 84 -21.66 5.33 20.60
CA GLU A 84 -23.05 4.97 20.41
C GLU A 84 -23.53 5.49 19.04
N ASP A 85 -24.23 4.66 18.29
CA ASP A 85 -24.83 5.07 17.03
C ASP A 85 -26.20 5.75 17.23
N LEU A 86 -26.83 6.19 16.14
CA LEU A 86 -28.14 6.86 16.19
C LEU A 86 -29.29 5.95 16.66
N ARG A 87 -29.06 4.65 16.82
CA ARG A 87 -30.04 3.66 17.27
C ARG A 87 -29.78 3.23 18.73
N ALA A 88 -28.91 3.96 19.44
CA ALA A 88 -28.46 3.62 20.78
C ALA A 88 -27.68 2.28 20.87
N ILE A 89 -27.02 1.86 19.79
CA ILE A 89 -26.19 0.65 19.76
C ILE A 89 -24.73 1.03 20.01
N SER A 90 -24.10 0.36 20.97
CA SER A 90 -22.68 0.51 21.27
C SER A 90 -21.81 -0.17 20.20
N LEU A 91 -20.96 0.62 19.54
CA LEU A 91 -20.00 0.20 18.53
C LEU A 91 -18.57 0.37 19.04
N ARG A 92 -17.69 -0.57 18.69
CA ARG A 92 -16.24 -0.49 18.93
C ARG A 92 -15.55 -0.12 17.63
N MET A 93 -14.86 1.02 17.61
CA MET A 93 -14.15 1.53 16.44
C MET A 93 -12.66 1.60 16.74
N ALA A 94 -11.85 1.24 15.74
CA ALA A 94 -10.42 1.49 15.80
C ALA A 94 -10.19 3.00 15.54
N GLU A 95 -9.46 3.66 16.42
CA GLU A 95 -9.08 5.07 16.27
C GLU A 95 -7.56 5.15 16.33
N SER A 96 -6.96 5.81 15.34
CA SER A 96 -5.54 6.11 15.37
C SER A 96 -5.28 7.10 16.50
N GLY A 97 -4.45 6.75 17.47
CA GLY A 97 -3.97 7.67 18.50
C GLY A 97 -3.31 8.87 17.81
N LYS A 98 -3.80 10.07 18.10
CA LYS A 98 -3.09 11.31 17.75
C LYS A 98 -1.74 11.26 18.49
N LYS A 99 -0.64 11.27 17.75
CA LYS A 99 0.58 11.86 18.28
C LYS A 99 0.40 13.38 18.33
#